data_AF-A0A6G1QR03-F1
#
_entry.id   AF-A0A6G1QR03-F1
#
_cell.length_a   1.000
_cell.length_b   1.000
_cell.length_c   1.000
_cell.angle_alpha   90.00
_cell.angle_beta   90.00
_cell.angle_gamma   90.00
#
_symmetry.space_group_name_H-M   'P 1'
#
loop_
_entity.id
_entity.type
_entity.pdbx_description
1 polymer ?
#
loop_
_entity_poly.entity_id
_entity_poly.type
_entity_poly.pdbx_seq_one_letter_code
_entity_poly.pdbx_strand_id
1 'polypeptide(L)'
;MSGSYCKSLYPFSGEQHQQGLSFDAGEIIKVVQLLPGGWWEGEKDGARGWFPSSYVQVLERTASLSQLPVEDLKDPLPPHWKCYMSPHGRRYYVNTTNNVNGFHSGVSPLHHVEHSHNITVRKSSPEPQINCVTFPSPACITEQQLLKPNEWSYCDYFWTDKKDLQGNGCFTGFEVLLQKQLKGKQMQKEMADFVRERIRIEEEYAKNLSKLSQVPLAGQEEGTLGEAWAQLRKSLADEAEVHLKFSSKLQSEVEKPLLSFRENFKKDMKRFDHHIADLRKQLVGRYAAVEKARKALADRQKELELKTQQLEIKLSNKIEEDIKKARRKSTQAGDDLMRCVDLYNQSQCKWFEEMVTTSLTMEPVDKLLQCVDPAKDRELWVRENKTGEIRPVNIEI
;
A
#
# COMPACT_ATOMS: atom_id res chain seq x y z
N MET A 1 14.11 -12.60 -22.85
CA MET A 1 14.49 -13.70 -21.92
C MET A 1 14.22 -15.01 -22.63
N SER A 2 15.22 -15.61 -23.29
CA SER A 2 15.14 -16.96 -23.88
C SER A 2 15.90 -17.93 -22.98
N GLY A 3 15.25 -19.00 -22.48
CA GLY A 3 15.89 -20.01 -21.62
C GLY A 3 15.23 -20.31 -20.27
N SER A 4 14.05 -19.75 -19.97
CA SER A 4 13.27 -20.13 -18.77
C SER A 4 12.56 -21.47 -18.97
N TYR A 5 12.36 -22.25 -17.91
CA TYR A 5 11.57 -23.50 -17.95
C TYR A 5 10.21 -23.26 -17.28
N CYS A 6 9.19 -23.96 -17.73
CA CYS A 6 7.88 -24.00 -17.08
C CYS A 6 7.42 -25.45 -16.89
N LYS A 7 6.54 -25.67 -15.92
CA LYS A 7 5.88 -26.94 -15.66
C LYS A 7 4.42 -26.85 -16.10
N SER A 8 3.95 -27.79 -16.91
CA SER A 8 2.53 -27.84 -17.28
C SER A 8 1.65 -28.16 -16.07
N LEU A 9 0.53 -27.45 -15.95
CA LEU A 9 -0.51 -27.67 -14.94
C LEU A 9 -1.62 -28.58 -15.47
N TYR A 10 -1.85 -28.57 -16.78
CA TYR A 10 -2.89 -29.33 -17.47
C TYR A 10 -2.34 -29.92 -18.78
N PRO A 11 -2.90 -31.04 -19.28
CA PRO A 11 -2.53 -31.57 -20.58
C PRO A 11 -3.03 -30.64 -21.71
N PHE A 12 -2.29 -30.58 -22.82
CA PHE A 12 -2.65 -29.81 -24.01
C PHE A 12 -2.33 -30.61 -25.28
N SER A 13 -3.30 -30.70 -26.20
CA SER A 13 -3.12 -31.35 -27.50
C SER A 13 -2.93 -30.30 -28.59
N GLY A 14 -1.74 -30.26 -29.16
CA GLY A 14 -1.36 -29.36 -30.24
C GLY A 14 -2.04 -29.66 -31.57
N GLU A 15 -2.72 -30.80 -31.74
CA GLU A 15 -3.32 -31.24 -33.03
C GLU A 15 -4.36 -30.27 -33.58
N GLN A 16 -5.01 -29.49 -32.72
CA GLN A 16 -6.00 -28.50 -33.13
C GLN A 16 -5.38 -27.25 -33.76
N HIS A 17 -4.06 -27.06 -33.66
CA HIS A 17 -3.33 -25.88 -34.15
C HIS A 17 -2.11 -26.36 -34.96
N GLN A 18 -1.94 -25.90 -36.20
CA GLN A 18 -0.90 -26.42 -37.11
C GLN A 18 0.56 -26.30 -36.59
N GLN A 19 0.77 -25.58 -35.48
CA GLN A 19 2.07 -25.43 -34.81
C GLN A 19 1.95 -25.62 -33.27
N GLY A 20 0.95 -26.36 -32.78
CA GLY A 20 0.75 -26.57 -31.34
C GLY A 20 1.73 -27.60 -30.75
N LEU A 21 2.27 -27.32 -29.56
CA LEU A 21 3.12 -28.29 -28.83
C LEU A 21 2.26 -29.17 -27.93
N SER A 22 2.27 -30.49 -28.09
CA SER A 22 1.52 -31.40 -27.20
C SER A 22 2.31 -31.78 -25.95
N PHE A 23 1.64 -31.80 -24.79
CA PHE A 23 2.21 -32.24 -23.50
C PHE A 23 1.12 -32.66 -22.51
N ASP A 24 1.49 -33.50 -21.54
CA ASP A 24 0.66 -33.88 -20.40
C ASP A 24 0.88 -32.94 -19.21
N ALA A 25 0.00 -33.02 -18.19
CA ALA A 25 0.16 -32.25 -16.95
C ALA A 25 1.39 -32.71 -16.15
N GLY A 26 2.15 -31.75 -15.63
CA GLY A 26 3.33 -31.98 -14.79
C GLY A 26 4.66 -32.06 -15.55
N GLU A 27 4.64 -31.96 -16.87
CA GLU A 27 5.81 -32.02 -17.74
C GLU A 27 6.58 -30.69 -17.78
N ILE A 28 7.89 -30.76 -18.04
CA ILE A 28 8.77 -29.58 -18.08
C ILE A 28 9.00 -29.15 -19.53
N ILE A 29 8.72 -27.89 -19.83
CA ILE A 29 8.84 -27.30 -21.16
C ILE A 29 9.83 -26.15 -21.11
N LYS A 30 10.74 -26.09 -22.08
CA LYS A 30 11.68 -24.97 -22.22
C LYS A 30 11.01 -23.85 -23.00
N VAL A 31 10.89 -22.66 -22.41
CA VAL A 31 10.28 -21.50 -23.07
C VAL A 31 11.29 -20.85 -24.03
N VAL A 32 10.91 -20.80 -25.29
CA VAL A 32 11.68 -20.21 -26.40
C VAL A 32 11.26 -18.75 -26.60
N GLN A 33 9.95 -18.47 -26.63
CA GLN A 33 9.40 -17.13 -26.87
C GLN A 33 8.13 -16.85 -26.04
N LEU A 34 8.03 -15.63 -25.50
CA LEU A 34 6.89 -15.12 -24.72
C LEU A 34 6.19 -14.01 -25.52
N LEU A 35 4.95 -14.23 -25.97
CA LEU A 35 4.14 -13.18 -26.60
C LEU A 35 3.15 -12.55 -25.61
N PRO A 36 2.90 -11.22 -25.68
CA PRO A 36 1.94 -10.53 -24.82
C PRO A 36 0.48 -11.02 -24.93
N GLY A 37 0.16 -11.79 -25.97
CA GLY A 37 -1.18 -12.32 -26.23
C GLY A 37 -1.52 -13.64 -25.51
N GLY A 38 -0.70 -14.08 -24.56
CA GLY A 38 -0.97 -15.29 -23.76
C GLY A 38 -0.63 -16.62 -24.44
N TRP A 39 0.00 -16.60 -25.61
CA TRP A 39 0.55 -17.79 -26.28
C TRP A 39 2.07 -17.77 -26.21
N TRP A 40 2.66 -18.88 -25.77
CA TRP A 40 4.10 -19.06 -25.63
C TRP A 40 4.58 -20.14 -26.58
N GLU A 41 5.79 -19.97 -27.11
CA GLU A 41 6.49 -21.00 -27.86
C GLU A 41 7.46 -21.71 -26.90
N GLY A 42 7.43 -23.04 -26.90
CA GLY A 42 8.39 -23.82 -26.16
C GLY A 42 8.85 -25.06 -26.90
N GLU A 43 9.85 -25.70 -26.31
CA GLU A 43 10.51 -26.89 -26.82
C GLU A 43 10.42 -28.00 -25.77
N LYS A 44 9.96 -29.18 -26.20
CA LYS A 44 9.89 -30.40 -25.40
C LYS A 44 10.21 -31.60 -26.29
N ASP A 45 11.08 -32.49 -25.82
CA ASP A 45 11.48 -33.72 -26.53
C ASP A 45 11.95 -33.49 -27.98
N GLY A 46 12.57 -32.32 -28.25
CA GLY A 46 13.03 -31.90 -29.57
C GLY A 46 11.94 -31.34 -30.50
N ALA A 47 10.67 -31.39 -30.10
CA ALA A 47 9.56 -30.75 -30.80
C ALA A 47 9.35 -29.32 -30.30
N ARG A 48 9.06 -28.40 -31.22
CA ARG A 48 8.72 -27.01 -30.92
C ARG A 48 7.29 -26.71 -31.33
N GLY A 49 6.62 -25.89 -30.53
CA GLY A 49 5.30 -25.41 -30.85
C GLY A 49 4.73 -24.47 -29.80
N TRP A 50 3.53 -23.99 -30.09
CA TRP A 50 2.81 -22.99 -29.31
C TRP A 50 1.85 -23.64 -28.33
N PHE A 51 1.73 -23.02 -27.16
CA PHE A 51 0.75 -23.39 -26.14
C PHE A 51 0.32 -22.17 -25.31
N PRO A 52 -0.86 -22.23 -24.66
CA PRO A 52 -1.33 -21.13 -23.83
C PRO A 52 -0.51 -20.99 -22.54
N SER A 53 -0.15 -19.77 -22.17
CA SER A 53 0.59 -19.49 -20.93
C SER A 53 -0.17 -19.91 -19.66
N SER A 54 -1.50 -19.93 -19.72
CA SER A 54 -2.37 -20.34 -18.61
C SER A 54 -2.29 -21.83 -18.28
N TYR A 55 -1.69 -22.65 -19.15
CA TYR A 55 -1.55 -24.10 -18.95
C TYR A 55 -0.24 -24.47 -18.25
N VAL A 56 0.61 -23.49 -17.93
CA VAL A 56 1.94 -23.74 -17.38
C VAL A 56 2.27 -22.79 -16.23
N GLN A 57 3.15 -23.23 -15.34
CA GLN A 57 3.73 -22.43 -14.26
C GLN A 57 5.23 -22.25 -14.53
N VAL A 58 5.72 -21.01 -14.55
CA VAL A 58 7.15 -20.74 -14.74
C VAL A 58 7.93 -21.26 -13.53
N LEU A 59 8.97 -22.06 -13.79
CA LEU A 59 9.89 -22.55 -12.76
C LEU A 59 11.04 -21.56 -12.62
N GLU A 60 11.00 -20.77 -11.55
CA GLU A 60 12.18 -20.03 -11.10
C GLU A 60 13.20 -21.02 -10.53
N ARG A 61 14.49 -20.86 -10.91
CA ARG A 61 15.56 -21.76 -10.45
C ARG A 61 15.79 -21.58 -8.95
N THR A 62 15.01 -22.29 -8.15
CA THR A 62 15.25 -22.51 -6.73
C THR A 62 15.66 -23.97 -6.54
N ALA A 63 16.97 -24.18 -6.31
CA ALA A 63 17.48 -25.47 -5.89
C ALA A 63 16.82 -25.83 -4.55
N SER A 64 16.01 -26.88 -4.58
CA SER A 64 15.24 -27.40 -3.47
C SER A 64 16.12 -28.34 -2.66
N LEU A 65 16.38 -28.02 -1.39
CA LEU A 65 16.73 -29.02 -0.38
C LEU A 65 16.04 -28.63 0.93
N SER A 66 14.89 -29.25 1.17
CA SER A 66 14.29 -29.33 2.50
C SER A 66 13.72 -30.73 2.65
N GLN A 67 14.46 -31.59 3.35
CA GLN A 67 13.98 -32.66 4.20
C GLN A 67 15.20 -33.20 4.97
N LEU A 68 15.25 -32.89 6.28
CA LEU A 68 15.61 -33.77 7.42
C LEU A 68 15.91 -32.91 8.69
N PRO A 69 15.84 -33.49 9.91
CA PRO A 69 15.34 -32.82 11.12
C PRO A 69 16.41 -32.13 11.99
N VAL A 70 15.91 -31.35 12.96
CA VAL A 70 16.58 -30.49 13.94
C VAL A 70 17.72 -31.17 14.69
N GLU A 71 18.93 -30.60 14.63
CA GLU A 71 19.94 -30.70 15.69
C GLU A 71 20.89 -29.49 15.72
N ASP A 72 21.31 -29.14 16.94
CA ASP A 72 22.13 -27.98 17.31
C ASP A 72 23.49 -27.94 16.62
N LEU A 73 23.78 -26.86 15.88
CA LEU A 73 25.14 -26.46 15.51
C LEU A 73 25.39 -25.03 16.00
N LYS A 74 26.19 -24.92 17.06
CA LYS A 74 26.85 -23.69 17.51
C LYS A 74 28.01 -23.39 16.56
N ASP A 75 27.77 -22.55 15.55
CA ASP A 75 28.87 -21.84 14.88
C ASP A 75 28.98 -20.42 15.45
N PRO A 76 30.19 -19.92 15.75
CA PRO A 76 30.38 -18.59 16.29
C PRO A 76 30.09 -17.56 15.20
N LEU A 77 29.21 -16.61 15.53
CA LEU A 77 28.93 -15.44 14.69
C LEU A 77 30.25 -14.71 14.36
N PRO A 78 30.40 -14.11 13.16
CA PRO A 78 31.54 -13.27 12.84
C PRO A 78 31.76 -12.18 13.90
N PRO A 79 32.97 -11.62 14.09
CA PRO A 79 33.35 -10.76 15.23
C PRO A 79 32.49 -9.49 15.47
N HIS A 80 31.56 -9.18 14.56
CA HIS A 80 30.73 -7.98 14.56
C HIS A 80 29.23 -8.29 14.42
N TRP A 81 28.81 -9.55 14.60
CA TRP A 81 27.40 -9.93 14.56
C TRP A 81 26.95 -10.46 15.92
N LYS A 82 25.88 -9.87 16.46
CA LYS A 82 25.26 -10.29 17.73
C LYS A 82 23.82 -10.75 17.51
N CYS A 83 23.46 -11.90 18.08
CA CYS A 83 22.10 -12.42 18.09
C CYS A 83 21.34 -11.90 19.30
N TYR A 84 20.14 -11.39 19.08
CA TYR A 84 19.20 -10.94 20.10
C TYR A 84 17.87 -11.67 19.94
N MET A 85 17.08 -11.70 21.02
CA MET A 85 15.81 -12.42 21.07
C MET A 85 14.73 -11.43 21.49
N SER A 86 13.66 -11.35 20.69
CA SER A 86 12.53 -10.48 21.01
C SER A 86 11.74 -11.04 22.21
N PRO A 87 10.93 -10.20 22.88
CA PRO A 87 10.01 -10.66 23.94
C PRO A 87 9.03 -11.75 23.48
N HIS A 88 8.85 -11.91 22.17
CA HIS A 88 7.98 -12.92 21.55
C HIS A 88 8.78 -14.14 21.02
N GLY A 89 10.03 -14.31 21.46
CA GLY A 89 10.86 -15.49 21.16
C GLY A 89 11.46 -15.53 19.75
N ARG A 90 11.40 -14.43 18.99
CA ARG A 90 11.99 -14.37 17.63
C ARG A 90 13.42 -13.86 17.69
N ARG A 91 14.35 -14.61 17.09
CA ARG A 91 15.75 -14.21 16.97
C ARG A 91 15.94 -13.18 15.87
N TYR A 92 16.76 -12.17 16.13
CA TYR A 92 17.23 -11.22 15.12
C TYR A 92 18.72 -10.94 15.33
N TYR A 93 19.43 -10.68 14.23
CA TYR A 93 20.87 -10.55 14.21
C TYR A 93 21.24 -9.13 13.84
N VAL A 94 22.12 -8.53 14.63
CA VAL A 94 22.53 -7.13 14.47
C VAL A 94 24.02 -7.09 14.19
N ASN A 95 24.38 -6.45 13.09
CA ASN A 95 25.75 -6.12 12.77
C ASN A 95 26.17 -4.86 13.54
N THR A 96 27.11 -5.01 14.48
CA THR A 96 27.54 -3.95 15.41
C THR A 96 28.40 -2.87 14.77
N THR A 97 28.70 -2.96 13.46
CA THR A 97 29.51 -1.97 12.73
C THR A 97 28.70 -1.05 11.81
N ASN A 98 27.48 -1.40 11.41
CA ASN A 98 26.69 -0.61 10.46
C ASN A 98 25.19 -0.51 10.77
N ASN A 99 24.70 -1.13 11.87
CA ASN A 99 23.31 -1.00 12.35
C ASN A 99 22.20 -1.22 11.29
N VAL A 100 22.51 -1.98 10.23
CA VAL A 100 21.54 -2.38 9.19
C VAL A 100 20.74 -3.58 9.69
N ASN A 101 19.42 -3.45 9.76
CA ASN A 101 18.51 -4.57 9.99
C ASN A 101 18.27 -5.30 8.66
N GLY A 102 19.09 -6.31 8.38
CA GLY A 102 18.90 -7.19 7.23
C GLY A 102 18.26 -8.52 7.63
N PHE A 103 17.16 -8.89 6.97
CA PHE A 103 16.79 -10.30 6.82
C PHE A 103 17.65 -10.86 5.68
N HIS A 104 18.56 -11.79 5.99
CA HIS A 104 19.25 -12.57 4.97
C HIS A 104 18.86 -14.04 5.05
N SER A 105 18.16 -14.49 4.01
CA SER A 105 18.24 -15.86 3.51
C SER A 105 19.61 -16.04 2.88
N GLY A 106 20.41 -16.94 3.44
CA GLY A 106 21.86 -17.00 3.23
C GLY A 106 22.29 -17.39 1.82
N VAL A 107 23.35 -16.71 1.35
CA VAL A 107 24.43 -17.28 0.51
C VAL A 107 25.70 -16.43 0.79
N SER A 108 26.83 -17.09 1.00
CA SER A 108 28.16 -16.48 1.27
C SER A 108 29.03 -16.32 0.01
N PRO A 109 30.12 -15.53 0.04
CA PRO A 109 30.62 -14.76 -1.10
C PRO A 109 31.93 -15.29 -1.73
N LEU A 110 32.22 -14.84 -2.97
CA LEU A 110 33.54 -14.93 -3.59
C LEU A 110 34.26 -13.56 -3.52
N HIS A 111 35.41 -13.59 -2.83
CA HIS A 111 36.60 -12.72 -2.89
C HIS A 111 36.49 -11.25 -3.37
N HIS A 112 36.89 -10.29 -2.52
CA HIS A 112 38.12 -9.52 -2.77
C HIS A 112 38.62 -8.73 -1.53
N VAL A 113 39.89 -9.00 -1.24
CA VAL A 113 40.93 -8.45 -0.35
C VAL A 113 40.76 -7.02 0.24
N GLU A 114 41.01 -6.92 1.56
CA GLU A 114 41.18 -5.71 2.37
C GLU A 114 42.37 -4.84 1.95
N HIS A 115 42.26 -3.51 2.10
CA HIS A 115 43.37 -2.64 2.53
C HIS A 115 42.86 -1.63 3.57
N SER A 116 43.60 -1.55 4.69
CA SER A 116 43.42 -0.63 5.80
C SER A 116 43.73 0.82 5.41
N HIS A 117 42.99 1.79 5.96
CA HIS A 117 43.48 2.94 6.75
C HIS A 117 42.49 4.14 6.77
N ASN A 118 42.41 4.75 7.96
CA ASN A 118 41.89 6.08 8.29
C ASN A 118 40.38 6.33 8.16
N ILE A 119 39.72 6.44 9.32
CA ILE A 119 38.38 7.00 9.48
C ILE A 119 38.48 8.51 9.22
N THR A 120 38.44 8.88 7.95
CA THR A 120 37.98 10.19 7.53
C THR A 120 36.45 10.10 7.51
N VAL A 121 35.78 10.87 8.36
CA VAL A 121 34.31 11.03 8.29
C VAL A 121 33.99 11.58 6.91
N ARG A 122 33.60 10.70 5.98
CA ARG A 122 33.02 11.10 4.70
C ARG A 122 31.71 11.81 5.05
N LYS A 123 31.55 13.05 4.61
CA LYS A 123 30.26 13.73 4.57
C LYS A 123 29.30 12.86 3.75
N SER A 124 28.49 12.03 4.41
CA SER A 124 27.26 11.53 3.81
C SER A 124 26.36 12.74 3.61
N SER A 125 25.89 12.94 2.37
CA SER A 125 24.87 13.97 2.11
C SER A 125 23.64 13.66 2.96
N PRO A 126 23.04 14.64 3.64
CA PRO A 126 21.83 14.40 4.43
C PRO A 126 20.74 13.84 3.53
N GLU A 127 20.09 12.77 3.98
CA GLU A 127 18.91 12.23 3.30
C GLU A 127 17.83 13.31 3.16
N PRO A 128 17.13 13.38 2.01
CA PRO A 128 16.10 14.38 1.80
C PRO A 128 14.96 14.19 2.80
N GLN A 129 14.79 15.19 3.67
CA GLN A 129 13.68 15.26 4.60
C GLN A 129 12.59 16.16 4.02
N ILE A 130 11.43 15.56 3.78
CA ILE A 130 10.26 16.25 3.24
C ILE A 130 9.18 16.22 4.31
N ASN A 131 8.79 17.40 4.81
CA ASN A 131 7.73 17.58 5.81
C ASN A 131 7.88 16.67 7.04
N CYS A 132 9.11 16.65 7.61
CA CYS A 132 9.52 15.90 8.81
C CYS A 132 9.57 14.37 8.67
N VAL A 133 9.39 13.84 7.46
CA VAL A 133 9.62 12.42 7.14
C VAL A 133 10.89 12.27 6.32
N THR A 134 11.66 11.24 6.65
CA THR A 134 12.93 10.96 5.99
C THR A 134 12.72 9.98 4.84
N PHE A 135 13.21 10.31 3.66
CA PHE A 135 13.17 9.48 2.45
C PHE A 135 14.59 9.15 2.00
N PRO A 136 14.81 7.99 1.35
CA PRO A 136 16.15 7.60 0.92
C PRO A 136 16.68 8.61 -0.11
N SER A 137 17.99 8.88 -0.02
CA SER A 137 18.65 9.78 -0.98
C SER A 137 18.60 9.18 -2.40
N PRO A 138 18.17 9.93 -3.42
CA PRO A 138 18.15 9.47 -4.82
C PRO A 138 19.50 8.98 -5.33
N ALA A 139 20.60 9.44 -4.72
CA ALA A 139 21.97 9.09 -5.09
C ALA A 139 22.42 7.70 -4.59
N CYS A 140 21.67 7.07 -3.66
CA CYS A 140 22.02 5.79 -3.02
C CYS A 140 20.85 4.79 -3.02
N ILE A 141 19.90 4.91 -3.96
CA ILE A 141 18.77 3.99 -4.03
C ILE A 141 19.27 2.59 -4.42
N THR A 142 19.26 1.68 -3.47
CA THR A 142 19.01 0.26 -3.75
C THR A 142 17.51 0.11 -3.99
N GLU A 143 17.10 -0.64 -5.02
CA GLU A 143 15.69 -0.78 -5.41
C GLU A 143 14.81 -1.12 -4.19
N GLN A 144 13.89 -0.22 -3.83
CA GLN A 144 12.94 -0.46 -2.76
C GLN A 144 11.71 -1.18 -3.34
N GLN A 145 11.58 -2.47 -3.03
CA GLN A 145 10.41 -3.25 -3.48
C GLN A 145 9.12 -2.72 -2.85
N LEU A 146 8.05 -2.63 -3.64
CA LEU A 146 6.69 -2.29 -3.18
C LEU A 146 6.21 -3.29 -2.11
N LEU A 147 5.37 -2.85 -1.16
CA LEU A 147 4.75 -3.74 -0.17
C LEU A 147 3.76 -4.69 -0.86
N LYS A 148 3.08 -4.22 -1.89
CA LYS A 148 2.20 -5.01 -2.77
C LYS A 148 2.58 -4.79 -4.23
N PRO A 149 3.63 -5.46 -4.75
CA PRO A 149 4.27 -5.13 -6.03
C PRO A 149 3.44 -5.31 -7.29
N ASN A 150 2.29 -5.98 -7.19
CA ASN A 150 1.36 -6.19 -8.31
C ASN A 150 0.01 -5.48 -8.07
N GLU A 151 -0.07 -4.58 -7.09
CA GLU A 151 -1.29 -3.87 -6.74
C GLU A 151 -1.03 -2.38 -6.57
N TRP A 152 -1.97 -1.55 -7.04
CA TRP A 152 -2.00 -0.13 -6.74
C TRP A 152 -2.58 0.12 -5.35
N SER A 153 -1.85 -0.32 -4.32
CA SER A 153 -2.31 -0.28 -2.94
C SER A 153 -2.12 1.09 -2.29
N TYR A 154 -3.07 1.48 -1.44
CA TYR A 154 -2.97 2.74 -0.71
C TYR A 154 -1.71 2.83 0.17
N CYS A 155 -1.20 1.69 0.66
CA CYS A 155 0.00 1.67 1.49
C CYS A 155 1.30 1.86 0.70
N ASP A 156 1.30 1.92 -0.63
CA ASP A 156 2.52 2.10 -1.41
C ASP A 156 2.68 3.52 -2.00
N TYR A 157 1.59 4.26 -2.23
CA TYR A 157 1.62 5.46 -3.10
C TYR A 157 1.21 6.79 -2.45
N PHE A 158 0.97 6.82 -1.12
CA PHE A 158 0.43 7.98 -0.40
C PHE A 158 1.30 8.44 0.78
N TRP A 159 2.62 8.46 0.58
CA TRP A 159 3.60 8.76 1.62
C TRP A 159 3.99 10.24 1.71
N THR A 160 4.06 10.91 0.57
CA THR A 160 4.44 12.32 0.46
C THR A 160 3.21 13.22 0.48
N ASP A 161 3.43 14.48 0.83
CA ASP A 161 2.36 15.48 0.85
C ASP A 161 2.14 16.06 -0.56
N LYS A 162 0.87 16.29 -0.90
CA LYS A 162 0.41 16.89 -2.15
C LYS A 162 0.22 18.39 -1.97
N LYS A 163 0.85 19.18 -2.82
CA LYS A 163 0.50 20.61 -2.96
C LYS A 163 -0.76 20.75 -3.80
N ASP A 164 -1.62 21.69 -3.43
CA ASP A 164 -2.76 22.06 -4.26
C ASP A 164 -2.30 22.64 -5.61
N LEU A 165 -3.18 22.60 -6.61
CA LEU A 165 -2.90 23.11 -7.95
C LEU A 165 -2.71 24.64 -7.99
N GLN A 166 -3.14 25.34 -6.94
CA GLN A 166 -3.07 26.80 -6.81
C GLN A 166 -1.93 27.26 -5.89
N GLY A 167 -1.17 26.34 -5.28
CA GLY A 167 -0.05 26.63 -4.38
C GLY A 167 -0.42 27.16 -2.99
N ASN A 168 -1.71 27.23 -2.65
CA ASN A 168 -2.23 27.83 -1.42
C ASN A 168 -2.39 26.82 -0.27
N GLY A 169 -2.24 25.52 -0.50
CA GLY A 169 -2.48 24.48 0.50
C GLY A 169 -1.63 23.22 0.31
N CYS A 170 -1.31 22.54 1.41
CA CYS A 170 -0.57 21.28 1.43
C CYS A 170 -1.41 20.23 2.15
N PHE A 171 -1.71 19.13 1.47
CA PHE A 171 -2.44 17.98 2.01
C PHE A 171 -1.48 16.81 2.20
N THR A 172 -1.56 16.12 3.32
CA THR A 172 -0.86 14.84 3.50
C THR A 172 -1.42 13.78 2.55
N GLY A 173 -0.60 12.80 2.18
CA GLY A 173 -1.08 11.66 1.38
C GLY A 173 -2.29 10.94 2.01
N PHE A 174 -2.34 10.87 3.35
CA PHE A 174 -3.46 10.29 4.08
C PHE A 174 -4.76 11.09 3.94
N GLU A 175 -4.69 12.43 3.98
CA GLU A 175 -5.86 13.29 3.76
C GLU A 175 -6.45 13.08 2.36
N VAL A 176 -5.62 12.83 1.34
CA VAL A 176 -6.11 12.49 -0.01
C VAL A 176 -6.94 11.20 0.03
N LEU A 177 -6.51 10.18 0.77
CA LEU A 177 -7.26 8.93 0.96
C LEU A 177 -8.58 9.18 1.70
N LEU A 178 -8.56 9.98 2.77
CA LEU A 178 -9.77 10.33 3.53
C LEU A 178 -10.80 11.05 2.64
N GLN A 179 -10.35 12.02 1.83
CA GLN A 179 -11.24 12.71 0.90
C GLN A 179 -11.85 11.76 -0.14
N LYS A 180 -11.07 10.80 -0.66
CA LYS A 180 -11.57 9.76 -1.56
C LYS A 180 -12.67 8.92 -0.88
N GLN A 181 -12.47 8.51 0.36
CA GLN A 181 -13.46 7.76 1.13
C GLN A 181 -14.74 8.60 1.35
N LEU A 182 -14.61 9.85 1.79
CA LEU A 182 -15.75 10.76 2.00
C LEU A 182 -16.54 11.00 0.71
N LYS A 183 -15.87 11.19 -0.42
CA LYS A 183 -16.49 11.29 -1.74
C LYS A 183 -17.22 10.01 -2.12
N GLY A 184 -16.67 8.84 -1.81
CA GLY A 184 -17.34 7.55 -1.99
C GLY A 184 -18.66 7.46 -1.23
N LYS A 185 -18.69 7.89 0.05
CA LYS A 185 -19.93 7.93 0.85
C LYS A 185 -20.95 8.94 0.31
N GLN A 186 -20.48 10.07 -0.24
CA GLN A 186 -21.35 11.03 -0.90
C GLN A 186 -21.96 10.46 -2.19
N MET A 187 -21.16 9.79 -3.02
CA MET A 187 -21.65 9.10 -4.22
C MET A 187 -22.70 8.04 -3.89
N GLN A 188 -22.46 7.23 -2.86
CA GLN A 188 -23.44 6.25 -2.35
C GLN A 188 -24.79 6.91 -1.99
N LYS A 189 -24.76 8.09 -1.36
CA LYS A 189 -25.97 8.85 -1.04
C LYS A 189 -26.67 9.34 -2.31
N GLU A 190 -25.93 9.88 -3.27
CA GLU A 190 -26.48 10.36 -4.55
C GLU A 190 -27.12 9.22 -5.36
N MET A 191 -26.51 8.03 -5.35
CA MET A 191 -27.10 6.83 -5.96
C MET A 191 -28.42 6.43 -5.28
N ALA A 192 -28.49 6.49 -3.95
CA ALA A 192 -29.73 6.20 -3.22
C ALA A 192 -30.82 7.24 -3.52
N ASP A 193 -30.45 8.53 -3.58
CA ASP A 193 -31.38 9.62 -3.92
C ASP A 193 -31.89 9.45 -5.36
N PHE A 194 -31.06 9.01 -6.32
CA PHE A 194 -31.51 8.67 -7.68
C PHE A 194 -32.53 7.52 -7.69
N VAL A 195 -32.27 6.43 -6.95
CA VAL A 195 -33.21 5.31 -6.82
C VAL A 195 -34.52 5.76 -6.17
N ARG A 196 -34.47 6.68 -5.19
CA ARG A 196 -35.67 7.27 -4.58
C ARG A 196 -36.52 8.01 -5.60
N GLU A 197 -35.93 8.80 -6.49
CA GLU A 197 -36.71 9.47 -7.54
C GLU A 197 -37.32 8.44 -8.52
N ARG A 198 -36.60 7.36 -8.85
CA ARG A 198 -37.19 6.26 -9.64
C ARG A 198 -38.37 5.61 -8.92
N ILE A 199 -38.27 5.36 -7.61
CA ILE A 199 -39.38 4.82 -6.81
C ILE A 199 -40.61 5.73 -6.89
N ARG A 200 -40.43 7.05 -6.74
CA ARG A 200 -41.54 8.02 -6.84
C ARG A 200 -42.22 8.00 -8.21
N ILE A 201 -41.45 7.89 -9.29
CA ILE A 201 -41.99 7.78 -10.66
C ILE A 201 -42.84 6.52 -10.81
N GLU A 202 -42.36 5.38 -10.30
CA GLU A 202 -43.11 4.12 -10.34
C GLU A 202 -44.39 4.17 -9.49
N GLU A 203 -44.34 4.79 -8.31
CA GLU A 203 -45.51 4.98 -7.45
C GLU A 203 -46.57 5.87 -8.11
N GLU A 204 -46.16 6.96 -8.75
CA GLU A 204 -47.08 7.84 -9.48
C GLU A 204 -47.69 7.15 -10.71
N TYR A 205 -46.88 6.38 -11.45
CA TYR A 205 -47.36 5.59 -12.58
C TYR A 205 -48.40 4.55 -12.15
N ALA A 206 -48.11 3.78 -11.10
CA ALA A 206 -49.04 2.81 -10.52
C ALA A 206 -50.34 3.50 -10.04
N LYS A 207 -50.22 4.64 -9.36
CA LYS A 207 -51.38 5.42 -8.90
C LYS A 207 -52.27 5.87 -10.06
N ASN A 208 -51.68 6.32 -11.16
CA ASN A 208 -52.41 6.75 -12.35
C ASN A 208 -53.12 5.58 -13.04
N LEU A 209 -52.46 4.42 -13.18
CA LEU A 209 -53.07 3.19 -13.69
C LEU A 209 -54.24 2.73 -12.81
N SER A 210 -54.05 2.72 -11.49
CA SER A 210 -55.10 2.35 -10.52
C SER A 210 -56.27 3.32 -10.55
N LYS A 211 -56.04 4.60 -10.81
CA LYS A 211 -57.14 5.57 -10.93
C LYS A 211 -57.89 5.36 -12.25
N LEU A 212 -57.18 5.09 -13.35
CA LEU A 212 -57.77 4.85 -14.66
C LEU A 212 -58.63 3.59 -14.70
N SER A 213 -58.20 2.51 -14.04
CA SER A 213 -58.96 1.24 -13.96
C SER A 213 -60.33 1.40 -13.29
N GLN A 214 -60.48 2.38 -12.40
CA GLN A 214 -61.72 2.66 -11.67
C GLN A 214 -62.69 3.58 -12.43
N VAL A 215 -62.29 4.17 -13.55
CA VAL A 215 -63.17 5.07 -14.31
C VAL A 215 -64.27 4.26 -15.00
N PRO A 216 -65.56 4.58 -14.81
CA PRO A 216 -66.67 3.80 -15.34
C PRO A 216 -66.99 4.14 -16.82
N LEU A 217 -65.97 4.30 -17.66
CA LEU A 217 -66.19 4.51 -19.10
C LEU A 217 -66.75 3.25 -19.74
N ALA A 218 -67.75 3.41 -20.61
CA ALA A 218 -68.44 2.31 -21.30
C ALA A 218 -68.94 1.19 -20.35
N GLY A 219 -69.28 1.53 -19.10
CA GLY A 219 -69.76 0.57 -18.11
C GLY A 219 -71.16 -0.02 -18.37
N GLN A 220 -71.85 0.47 -19.41
CA GLN A 220 -73.16 0.01 -19.86
C GLN A 220 -73.08 -1.05 -20.97
N GLU A 221 -71.87 -1.38 -21.45
CA GLU A 221 -71.66 -2.39 -22.48
C GLU A 221 -71.90 -3.79 -21.88
N GLU A 222 -72.68 -4.62 -22.58
CA GLU A 222 -73.14 -5.92 -22.10
C GLU A 222 -72.58 -7.07 -22.95
N GLY A 223 -72.81 -8.31 -22.50
CA GLY A 223 -72.36 -9.52 -23.19
C GLY A 223 -70.84 -9.65 -23.25
N THR A 224 -70.35 -10.44 -24.19
CA THR A 224 -68.91 -10.81 -24.26
C THR A 224 -67.99 -9.60 -24.49
N LEU A 225 -68.49 -8.53 -25.13
CA LEU A 225 -67.73 -7.30 -25.32
C LEU A 225 -67.63 -6.50 -24.01
N GLY A 226 -68.72 -6.39 -23.26
CA GLY A 226 -68.73 -5.79 -21.93
C GLY A 226 -67.82 -6.52 -20.94
N GLU A 227 -67.85 -7.86 -20.96
CA GLU A 227 -66.94 -8.71 -20.17
C GLU A 227 -65.47 -8.47 -20.52
N ALA A 228 -65.13 -8.43 -21.82
CA ALA A 228 -63.78 -8.14 -22.28
C ALA A 228 -63.30 -6.73 -21.88
N TRP A 229 -64.18 -5.74 -21.97
CA TRP A 229 -63.91 -4.37 -21.54
C TRP A 229 -63.70 -4.26 -20.02
N ALA A 230 -64.52 -4.95 -19.23
CA ALA A 230 -64.34 -5.03 -17.78
C ALA A 230 -63.01 -5.70 -17.41
N GLN A 231 -62.63 -6.75 -18.12
CA GLN A 231 -61.35 -7.44 -17.92
C GLN A 231 -60.15 -6.56 -18.27
N LEU A 232 -60.23 -5.71 -19.30
CA LEU A 232 -59.19 -4.73 -19.61
C LEU A 232 -59.02 -3.71 -18.46
N ARG A 233 -60.12 -3.17 -17.92
CA ARG A 233 -60.03 -2.27 -16.75
C ARG A 233 -59.40 -2.97 -15.56
N LYS A 234 -59.74 -4.24 -15.32
CA LYS A 234 -59.11 -5.06 -14.28
C LYS A 234 -57.60 -5.25 -14.54
N SER A 235 -57.17 -5.53 -15.77
CA SER A 235 -55.74 -5.72 -16.06
C SER A 235 -54.92 -4.46 -15.77
N LEU A 236 -55.48 -3.26 -15.99
CA LEU A 236 -54.83 -2.00 -15.59
C LEU A 236 -54.64 -1.90 -14.06
N ALA A 237 -55.58 -2.42 -13.26
CA ALA A 237 -55.42 -2.48 -11.80
C ALA A 237 -54.34 -3.50 -11.40
N ASP A 238 -54.29 -4.65 -12.06
CA ASP A 238 -53.25 -5.67 -11.84
C ASP A 238 -51.86 -5.14 -12.21
N GLU A 239 -51.73 -4.41 -13.34
CA GLU A 239 -50.50 -3.72 -13.74
C GLU A 239 -50.06 -2.67 -12.71
N ALA A 240 -51.00 -1.87 -12.19
CA ALA A 240 -50.71 -0.92 -11.11
C ALA A 240 -50.11 -1.63 -9.88
N GLU A 241 -50.67 -2.78 -9.49
CA GLU A 241 -50.16 -3.56 -8.35
C GLU A 241 -48.74 -4.10 -8.60
N VAL A 242 -48.43 -4.53 -9.82
CA VAL A 242 -47.07 -4.98 -10.21
C VAL A 242 -46.06 -3.84 -10.05
N HIS A 243 -46.36 -2.65 -10.55
CA HIS A 243 -45.49 -1.48 -10.44
C HIS A 243 -45.30 -1.02 -8.99
N LEU A 244 -46.36 -1.07 -8.17
CA LEU A 244 -46.27 -0.74 -6.75
C LEU A 244 -45.43 -1.76 -5.95
N LYS A 245 -45.53 -3.06 -6.29
CA LYS A 245 -44.66 -4.09 -5.72
C LYS A 245 -43.21 -3.89 -6.15
N PHE A 246 -42.98 -3.50 -7.41
CA PHE A 246 -41.65 -3.20 -7.91
C PHE A 246 -41.01 -2.00 -7.19
N SER A 247 -41.74 -0.90 -6.99
CA SER A 247 -41.25 0.27 -6.23
C SER A 247 -40.88 -0.11 -4.78
N SER A 248 -41.70 -0.95 -4.14
CA SER A 248 -41.43 -1.47 -2.79
C SER A 248 -40.15 -2.32 -2.73
N LYS A 249 -39.87 -3.12 -3.77
CA LYS A 249 -38.62 -3.88 -3.90
C LYS A 249 -37.42 -2.98 -4.14
N LEU A 250 -37.52 -1.98 -5.03
CA LEU A 250 -36.45 -0.98 -5.21
C LEU A 250 -36.09 -0.30 -3.89
N GLN A 251 -37.10 0.06 -3.09
CA GLN A 251 -36.85 0.67 -1.78
C GLN A 251 -36.13 -0.29 -0.82
N SER A 252 -36.62 -1.52 -0.69
CA SER A 252 -36.13 -2.47 0.33
C SER A 252 -34.83 -3.17 -0.05
N GLU A 253 -34.61 -3.47 -1.33
CA GLU A 253 -33.48 -4.24 -1.83
C GLU A 253 -32.36 -3.36 -2.41
N VAL A 254 -32.63 -2.09 -2.73
CA VAL A 254 -31.63 -1.18 -3.34
C VAL A 254 -31.41 0.08 -2.51
N GLU A 255 -32.44 0.91 -2.32
CA GLU A 255 -32.28 2.21 -1.63
C GLU A 255 -31.83 2.05 -0.17
N LYS A 256 -32.53 1.20 0.61
CA LYS A 256 -32.21 0.99 2.02
C LYS A 256 -30.80 0.42 2.23
N PRO A 257 -30.37 -0.66 1.52
CA PRO A 257 -28.99 -1.14 1.60
C PRO A 257 -27.95 -0.08 1.21
N LEU A 258 -28.22 0.75 0.19
CA LEU A 258 -27.34 1.86 -0.16
C LEU A 258 -27.25 2.89 0.96
N LEU A 259 -28.29 3.16 1.74
CA LEU A 259 -28.21 4.16 2.82
C LEU A 259 -27.55 3.61 4.10
N SER A 260 -27.88 2.37 4.47
CA SER A 260 -27.38 1.72 5.70
C SER A 260 -25.96 1.15 5.56
N PHE A 261 -25.42 1.07 4.34
CA PHE A 261 -24.04 0.62 4.15
C PHE A 261 -23.03 1.52 4.90
N ARG A 262 -22.33 0.92 5.87
CA ARG A 262 -21.35 1.55 6.78
C ARG A 262 -21.91 2.77 7.53
N GLU A 263 -22.87 2.57 8.42
CA GLU A 263 -23.49 3.66 9.20
C GLU A 263 -22.48 4.45 10.06
N ASN A 264 -21.49 3.76 10.65
CA ASN A 264 -20.44 4.37 11.48
C ASN A 264 -19.31 5.04 10.69
N PHE A 265 -19.38 5.04 9.35
CA PHE A 265 -18.30 5.45 8.46
C PHE A 265 -17.70 6.83 8.80
N LYS A 266 -18.55 7.86 8.99
CA LYS A 266 -18.06 9.22 9.29
C LYS A 266 -17.29 9.29 10.62
N LYS A 267 -17.69 8.48 11.61
CA LYS A 267 -17.02 8.40 12.90
C LYS A 267 -15.67 7.71 12.75
N ASP A 268 -15.61 6.62 11.99
CA ASP A 268 -14.38 5.88 11.73
C ASP A 268 -13.36 6.73 10.96
N MET A 269 -13.79 7.45 9.91
CA MET A 269 -12.91 8.35 9.15
C MET A 269 -12.31 9.45 10.03
N LYS A 270 -13.10 10.07 10.90
CA LYS A 270 -12.59 11.06 11.88
C LYS A 270 -11.62 10.45 12.88
N ARG A 271 -11.87 9.22 13.34
CA ARG A 271 -10.96 8.52 14.25
C ARG A 271 -9.62 8.26 13.58
N PHE A 272 -9.62 7.77 12.34
CA PHE A 272 -8.41 7.51 11.58
C PHE A 272 -7.63 8.79 11.29
N ASP A 273 -8.32 9.85 10.85
CA ASP A 273 -7.74 11.17 10.63
C ASP A 273 -7.02 11.69 11.87
N HIS A 274 -7.72 11.74 12.99
CA HIS A 274 -7.15 12.22 14.25
C HIS A 274 -5.94 11.40 14.70
N HIS A 275 -6.02 10.06 14.63
CA HIS A 275 -4.95 9.16 15.04
C HIS A 275 -3.68 9.36 14.22
N ILE A 276 -3.79 9.40 12.88
CA ILE A 276 -2.64 9.59 12.00
C ILE A 276 -2.07 11.01 12.13
N ALA A 277 -2.94 12.03 12.27
CA ALA A 277 -2.51 13.41 12.49
C ALA A 277 -1.74 13.58 13.81
N ASP A 278 -2.17 12.93 14.89
CA ASP A 278 -1.48 12.96 16.17
C ASP A 278 -0.10 12.30 16.11
N LEU A 279 0.03 11.17 15.42
CA LEU A 279 1.33 10.53 15.18
C LEU A 279 2.25 11.43 14.35
N ARG A 280 1.70 12.11 13.33
CA ARG A 280 2.47 13.06 12.52
C ARG A 280 2.93 14.27 13.34
N LYS A 281 2.09 14.79 14.22
CA LYS A 281 2.44 15.87 15.16
C LYS A 281 3.55 15.46 16.11
N GLN A 282 3.52 14.23 16.62
CA GLN A 282 4.60 13.66 17.44
C GLN A 282 5.91 13.61 16.64
N LEU A 283 5.87 13.16 15.38
CA LEU A 283 7.04 13.10 14.50
C LEU A 283 7.66 14.49 14.26
N VAL A 284 6.84 15.51 13.99
CA VAL A 284 7.28 16.92 13.88
C VAL A 284 7.98 17.38 15.15
N GLY A 285 7.44 17.05 16.32
CA GLY A 285 8.05 17.36 17.62
C GLY A 285 9.41 16.67 17.82
N ARG A 286 9.53 15.39 17.43
CA ARG A 286 10.81 14.65 17.48
C ARG A 286 11.84 15.23 16.53
N TYR A 287 11.43 15.57 15.31
CA TYR A 287 12.28 16.20 14.32
C TYR A 287 12.87 17.53 14.83
N ALA A 288 12.04 18.39 15.41
CA ALA A 288 12.51 19.64 16.02
C ALA A 288 13.52 19.42 17.15
N ALA A 289 13.38 18.33 17.92
CA ALA A 289 14.34 17.96 18.96
C ALA A 289 15.69 17.50 18.38
N VAL A 290 15.67 16.72 17.29
CA VAL A 290 16.88 16.31 16.56
C VAL A 290 17.64 17.54 16.05
N GLU A 291 16.95 18.48 15.39
CA GLU A 291 17.59 19.68 14.85
C GLU A 291 18.18 20.57 15.95
N LYS A 292 17.48 20.69 17.09
CA LYS A 292 18.01 21.38 18.26
C LYS A 292 19.28 20.70 18.82
N ALA A 293 19.29 19.37 18.90
CA ALA A 293 20.45 18.61 19.37
C ALA A 293 21.63 18.69 18.38
N ARG A 294 21.36 18.63 17.07
CA ARG A 294 22.36 18.79 16.00
C ARG A 294 23.04 20.16 16.08
N LYS A 295 22.25 21.22 16.26
CA LYS A 295 22.78 22.56 16.48
C LYS A 295 23.62 22.64 17.76
N ALA A 296 23.16 22.06 18.86
CA ALA A 296 23.89 22.06 20.12
C ALA A 296 25.25 21.33 20.00
N LEU A 297 25.30 20.20 19.27
CA LEU A 297 26.55 19.49 18.99
C LEU A 297 27.51 20.36 18.17
N ALA A 298 27.03 20.97 17.09
CA ALA A 298 27.85 21.85 16.24
C ALA A 298 28.45 23.03 17.05
N ASP A 299 27.63 23.66 17.90
CA ASP A 299 28.09 24.76 18.76
C ASP A 299 29.17 24.27 19.76
N ARG A 300 29.05 23.05 20.30
CA ARG A 300 30.05 22.47 21.24
C ARG A 300 31.33 21.99 20.55
N GLN A 301 31.23 21.49 19.32
CA GLN A 301 32.39 21.14 18.50
C GLN A 301 33.22 22.39 18.17
N LYS A 302 32.55 23.50 17.81
CA LYS A 302 33.21 24.79 17.59
C LYS A 302 33.89 25.34 18.85
N GLU A 303 33.26 25.22 20.02
CA GLU A 303 33.86 25.61 21.31
C GLU A 303 35.14 24.80 21.60
N LEU A 304 35.11 23.48 21.36
CA LEU A 304 36.26 22.60 21.53
C LEU A 304 37.41 22.94 20.56
N GLU A 305 37.10 23.23 19.30
CA GLU A 305 38.08 23.62 18.29
C GLU A 305 38.78 24.93 18.67
N LEU A 306 38.02 25.96 19.08
CA LEU A 306 38.58 27.23 19.54
C LEU A 306 39.49 27.06 20.76
N LYS A 307 39.11 26.21 21.72
CA LYS A 307 39.95 25.92 22.89
C LYS A 307 41.23 25.17 22.52
N THR A 308 41.17 24.30 21.51
CA THR A 308 42.34 23.58 20.98
C THR A 308 43.32 24.55 20.31
N GLN A 309 42.82 25.47 19.48
CA GLN A 309 43.63 26.53 18.87
C GLN A 309 44.26 27.46 19.92
N GLN A 310 43.56 27.77 21.02
CA GLN A 310 44.13 28.56 22.12
C GLN A 310 45.36 27.90 22.77
N LEU A 311 45.38 26.56 22.87
CA LEU A 311 46.52 25.83 23.44
C LEU A 311 47.74 25.89 22.51
N GLU A 312 47.54 25.84 21.20
CA GLU A 312 48.61 25.99 20.20
C GLU A 312 49.30 27.36 20.28
N ILE A 313 48.53 28.41 20.57
CA ILE A 313 49.04 29.77 20.75
C ILE A 313 49.74 29.92 22.11
N LYS A 314 49.17 29.31 23.16
CA LYS A 314 49.66 29.45 24.53
C LYS A 314 49.53 28.15 25.31
N LEU A 315 50.66 27.50 25.58
CA LEU A 315 50.70 26.34 26.45
C LEU A 315 50.31 26.72 27.89
N SER A 316 49.29 26.08 28.45
CA SER A 316 48.84 26.30 29.81
C SER A 316 48.04 25.13 30.33
N ASN A 317 48.38 24.63 31.52
CA ASN A 317 47.63 23.56 32.20
C ASN A 317 46.14 23.93 32.39
N LYS A 318 45.82 25.22 32.55
CA LYS A 318 44.43 25.69 32.65
C LYS A 318 43.67 25.48 31.33
N ILE A 319 44.32 25.73 30.19
CA ILE A 319 43.72 25.56 28.86
C ILE A 319 43.54 24.06 28.56
N GLU A 320 44.48 23.21 28.98
CA GLU A 320 44.33 21.75 28.87
C GLU A 320 43.10 21.24 29.66
N GLU A 321 42.88 21.73 30.88
CA GLU A 321 41.68 21.37 31.65
C GLU A 321 40.38 21.90 31.01
N ASP A 322 40.40 23.11 30.46
CA ASP A 322 39.27 23.66 29.69
C ASP A 322 38.96 22.80 28.45
N ILE A 323 39.98 22.30 27.74
CA ILE A 323 39.82 21.38 26.61
C ILE A 323 39.20 20.06 27.07
N LYS A 324 39.66 19.46 28.18
CA LYS A 324 39.06 18.25 28.74
C LYS A 324 37.57 18.47 29.04
N LYS A 325 37.21 19.62 29.62
CA LYS A 325 35.82 20.00 29.90
C LYS A 325 35.00 20.21 28.63
N ALA A 326 35.53 20.92 27.64
CA ALA A 326 34.87 21.14 26.34
C ALA A 326 34.64 19.81 25.59
N ARG A 327 35.63 18.91 25.61
CA ARG A 327 35.52 17.57 25.01
C ARG A 327 34.43 16.74 25.65
N ARG A 328 34.34 16.73 26.99
CA ARG A 328 33.25 16.04 27.72
C ARG A 328 31.87 16.59 27.32
N LYS A 329 31.72 17.92 27.24
CA LYS A 329 30.45 18.55 26.80
C LYS A 329 30.09 18.24 25.34
N SER A 330 31.09 18.18 24.44
CA SER A 330 30.89 17.80 23.04
C SER A 330 30.44 16.33 22.92
N THR A 331 31.09 15.44 23.67
CA THR A 331 30.72 14.02 23.75
C THR A 331 29.28 13.86 24.26
N GLN A 332 28.93 14.53 25.36
CA GLN A 332 27.56 14.53 25.90
C GLN A 332 26.52 15.04 24.89
N ALA A 333 26.84 16.08 24.12
CA ALA A 333 25.94 16.59 23.08
C ALA A 333 25.77 15.58 21.92
N GLY A 334 26.80 14.77 21.64
CA GLY A 334 26.73 13.66 20.70
C GLY A 334 25.78 12.55 21.20
N ASP A 335 25.92 12.15 22.46
CA ASP A 335 25.01 11.17 23.10
C ASP A 335 23.56 11.67 23.13
N ASP A 336 23.36 12.98 23.34
CA ASP A 336 22.05 13.61 23.30
C ASP A 336 21.44 13.60 21.90
N LEU A 337 22.24 13.89 20.87
CA LEU A 337 21.80 13.78 19.47
C LEU A 337 21.40 12.34 19.13
N MET A 338 22.23 11.36 19.51
CA MET A 338 21.94 9.94 19.27
C MET A 338 20.59 9.53 19.87
N ARG A 339 20.33 9.92 21.12
CA ARG A 339 19.04 9.66 21.78
C ARG A 339 17.87 10.35 21.09
N CYS A 340 18.05 11.59 20.62
CA CYS A 340 17.01 12.30 19.87
C CYS A 340 16.70 11.62 18.54
N VAL A 341 17.72 11.13 17.83
CA VAL A 341 17.58 10.38 16.58
C VAL A 341 16.87 9.04 16.82
N ASP A 342 17.22 8.31 17.88
CA ASP A 342 16.55 7.06 18.24
C ASP A 342 15.05 7.25 18.48
N LEU A 343 14.70 8.30 19.24
CA LEU A 343 13.30 8.64 19.52
C LEU A 343 12.55 9.11 18.27
N TYR A 344 13.23 9.81 17.35
CA TYR A 344 12.67 10.17 16.05
C TYR A 344 12.38 8.92 15.21
N ASN A 345 13.34 8.01 15.07
CA ASN A 345 13.20 6.78 14.31
C ASN A 345 12.09 5.89 14.88
N GLN A 346 11.99 5.76 16.22
CA GLN A 346 10.89 5.04 16.86
C GLN A 346 9.51 5.65 16.54
N SER A 347 9.39 6.99 16.60
CA SER A 347 8.15 7.67 16.23
C SER A 347 7.84 7.53 14.73
N GLN A 348 8.85 7.55 13.86
CA GLN A 348 8.67 7.35 12.42
C GLN A 348 8.21 5.93 12.10
N CYS A 349 8.83 4.90 12.69
CA CYS A 349 8.41 3.51 12.52
C CYS A 349 6.98 3.29 12.99
N LYS A 350 6.60 3.85 14.15
CA LYS A 350 5.23 3.76 14.65
C LYS A 350 4.23 4.42 13.70
N TRP A 351 4.53 5.64 13.23
CA TRP A 351 3.69 6.33 12.24
C TRP A 351 3.58 5.52 10.94
N PHE A 352 4.69 4.95 10.46
CA PHE A 352 4.73 4.11 9.26
C PHE A 352 3.82 2.89 9.39
N GLU A 353 3.95 2.09 10.45
CA GLU A 353 3.14 0.88 10.67
C GLU A 353 1.65 1.20 10.76
N GLU A 354 1.29 2.25 11.51
CA GLU A 354 -0.10 2.70 11.65
C GLU A 354 -0.67 3.26 10.34
N MET A 355 0.15 3.95 9.54
CA MET A 355 -0.22 4.43 8.21
C MET A 355 -0.47 3.27 7.24
N VAL A 356 0.38 2.24 7.24
CA VAL A 356 0.19 1.01 6.42
C VAL A 356 -1.12 0.33 6.79
N THR A 357 -1.29 0.00 8.07
CA THR A 357 -2.45 -0.78 8.55
C THR A 357 -3.77 -0.02 8.34
N THR A 358 -3.79 1.28 8.61
CA THR A 358 -4.99 2.12 8.42
C THR A 358 -5.32 2.25 6.94
N SER A 359 -4.33 2.47 6.07
CA SER A 359 -4.53 2.55 4.62
C SER A 359 -5.08 1.26 4.03
N LEU A 360 -4.55 0.11 4.45
CA LEU A 360 -5.05 -1.21 4.06
C LEU A 360 -6.46 -1.49 4.60
N THR A 361 -6.83 -0.95 5.76
CA THR A 361 -8.19 -1.08 6.29
C THR A 361 -9.22 -0.27 5.48
N MET A 362 -8.79 0.80 4.83
CA MET A 362 -9.62 1.66 3.97
C MET A 362 -9.76 1.14 2.53
N GLU A 363 -8.91 0.20 2.11
CA GLU A 363 -8.78 -0.25 0.72
C GLU A 363 -9.89 -1.21 0.25
N PRO A 364 -10.36 -2.19 1.05
CA PRO A 364 -11.42 -3.10 0.61
C PRO A 364 -12.77 -2.38 0.53
N VAL A 365 -13.34 -2.33 -0.67
CA VAL A 365 -14.75 -2.03 -0.91
C VAL A 365 -15.39 -3.32 -1.43
N ASP A 366 -15.76 -4.21 -0.51
CA ASP A 366 -16.35 -5.49 -0.90
C ASP A 366 -17.86 -5.38 -1.13
N LYS A 367 -18.20 -5.75 -2.38
CA LYS A 367 -19.46 -6.30 -2.90
C LYS A 367 -20.71 -5.44 -2.82
N LEU A 368 -21.02 -4.77 -3.93
CA LEU A 368 -22.42 -4.53 -4.33
C LEU A 368 -22.66 -4.47 -5.85
N LEU A 369 -21.63 -4.50 -6.70
CA LEU A 369 -21.81 -4.42 -8.15
C LEU A 369 -20.87 -5.41 -8.86
N GLN A 370 -21.42 -6.51 -9.40
CA GLN A 370 -20.67 -7.53 -10.15
C GLN A 370 -19.99 -7.00 -11.43
N CYS A 371 -20.33 -5.78 -11.84
CA CYS A 371 -19.77 -5.06 -12.98
C CYS A 371 -18.81 -3.93 -12.59
N VAL A 372 -18.60 -3.69 -11.29
CA VAL A 372 -17.57 -2.76 -10.80
C VAL A 372 -16.37 -3.59 -10.41
N ASP A 373 -15.21 -3.24 -10.95
CA ASP A 373 -13.91 -3.72 -10.51
C ASP A 373 -13.27 -2.63 -9.64
N PRO A 374 -13.38 -2.72 -8.30
CA PRO A 374 -12.81 -1.72 -7.41
C PRO A 374 -11.28 -1.64 -7.51
N ALA A 375 -10.61 -2.70 -7.99
CA ALA A 375 -9.16 -2.69 -8.20
C ALA A 375 -8.80 -1.86 -9.43
N LYS A 376 -9.54 -1.98 -10.52
CA LYS A 376 -9.35 -1.17 -11.73
C LYS A 376 -9.70 0.31 -11.50
N ASP A 377 -10.78 0.59 -10.79
CA ASP A 377 -11.14 1.96 -10.41
C ASP A 377 -10.09 2.59 -9.47
N ARG A 378 -9.55 1.79 -8.54
CA ARG A 378 -8.45 2.21 -7.66
C ARG A 378 -7.20 2.50 -8.47
N GLU A 379 -6.82 1.63 -9.39
CA GLU A 379 -5.67 1.85 -10.28
C GLU A 379 -5.81 3.17 -11.06
N LEU A 380 -6.95 3.37 -11.73
CA LEU A 380 -7.21 4.61 -12.49
C LEU A 380 -7.07 5.84 -11.60
N TRP A 381 -7.67 5.79 -10.41
CA TRP A 381 -7.64 6.91 -9.49
C TRP A 381 -6.24 7.16 -8.90
N VAL A 382 -5.51 6.11 -8.50
CA VAL A 382 -4.13 6.23 -7.96
C VAL A 382 -3.19 6.77 -9.03
N ARG A 383 -3.33 6.34 -10.29
CA ARG A 383 -2.53 6.85 -11.41
C ARG A 383 -2.64 8.36 -11.56
N GLU A 384 -3.84 8.90 -11.37
CA GLU A 384 -4.12 10.34 -11.45
C GLU A 384 -3.76 11.12 -10.17
N ASN A 385 -3.70 10.46 -9.01
CA ASN A 385 -3.65 11.14 -7.72
C ASN A 385 -2.46 10.79 -6.81
N LYS A 386 -1.58 9.84 -7.21
CA LYS A 386 -0.39 9.43 -6.45
C LYS A 386 0.47 10.64 -6.06
N THR A 387 1.01 10.61 -4.86
CA THR A 387 1.85 11.71 -4.35
C THR A 387 3.35 11.38 -4.41
N GLY A 388 3.70 10.09 -4.46
CA GLY A 388 5.07 9.62 -4.59
C GLY A 388 5.13 8.09 -4.68
N GLU A 389 6.27 7.56 -5.14
CA GLU A 389 6.50 6.12 -5.31
C GLU A 389 7.58 5.58 -4.36
N ILE A 390 8.26 6.46 -3.65
CA ILE A 390 9.37 6.14 -2.75
C ILE A 390 8.85 6.17 -1.32
N ARG A 391 9.14 5.12 -0.54
CA ARG A 391 8.71 5.06 0.85
C ARG A 391 9.75 5.68 1.79
N PRO A 392 9.34 6.11 3.00
CA PRO A 392 10.27 6.62 4.00
C PRO A 392 11.32 5.59 4.46
N VAL A 393 12.49 6.06 4.92
CA VAL A 393 13.57 5.25 5.53
C VAL A 393 14.10 5.94 6.80
N ASN A 394 14.92 5.23 7.57
CA ASN A 394 15.56 5.77 8.78
C ASN A 394 16.78 6.62 8.43
N ILE A 395 17.02 7.69 9.19
CA ILE A 395 18.18 8.57 9.01
C ILE A 395 19.47 7.96 9.58
N GLU A 396 20.60 8.12 8.88
CA GLU A 396 21.95 7.74 9.31
C GLU A 396 22.62 8.83 10.19
N ILE A 397 23.53 8.43 11.11
CA ILE A 397 24.25 9.30 12.06
C ILE A 397 25.37 10.10 11.37
#